data_AF-A0A495JGV7-F1
#
_entry.id   AF-A0A495JGV7-F1
#
_cell.length_a   1.000
_cell.length_b   1.000
_cell.length_c   1.000
_cell.angle_alpha   90.00
_cell.angle_beta   90.00
_cell.angle_gamma   90.00
#
_symmetry.space_group_name_H-M   'P 1'
#
loop_
_entity.id
_entity.type
_entity.pdbx_description
1 polymer ?
#
loop_
_entity_poly.entity_id
_entity_poly.type
_entity_poly.pdbx_seq_one_letter_code
_entity_poly.pdbx_strand_id
1 'polypeptide(L)'
;MSHQSTAPEQEPKRSAASWFRGLRPVSKFRVVLLAVAILVAPFAIYLGLDEPSQANVGECMAGQSVNDLRTVECTDPAATWRVLDRLDDKTETDYDNGACGAHPDTAASFYQDGRRFRKGFILCLGAVKE
;
A
#
# COMPACT_ATOMS: atom_id res chain seq x y z
N MET A 1 -37.96 -33.68 66.99
CA MET A 1 -36.59 -34.22 67.15
C MET A 1 -35.85 -33.96 65.87
N SER A 2 -34.83 -33.12 65.95
CA SER A 2 -34.05 -32.57 64.86
C SER A 2 -32.98 -33.56 64.43
N HIS A 3 -32.83 -33.78 63.12
CA HIS A 3 -31.53 -34.16 62.55
C HIS A 3 -31.23 -33.25 61.35
N GLN A 4 -30.13 -32.51 61.52
CA GLN A 4 -29.48 -31.69 60.52
C GLN A 4 -28.64 -32.57 59.59
N SER A 5 -28.56 -32.19 58.32
CA SER A 5 -27.38 -32.40 57.46
C SER A 5 -27.44 -31.37 56.33
N THR A 6 -26.95 -30.17 56.61
CA THR A 6 -26.62 -29.13 55.62
C THR A 6 -25.19 -29.38 55.12
N ALA A 7 -25.05 -29.71 53.84
CA ALA A 7 -23.77 -29.79 53.14
C ALA A 7 -23.27 -28.37 52.74
N PRO A 8 -21.94 -28.15 52.61
CA PRO A 8 -21.37 -26.83 52.34
C PRO A 8 -21.46 -26.38 50.87
N GLU A 9 -21.72 -25.08 50.72
CA GLU A 9 -21.43 -24.12 49.64
C GLU A 9 -20.66 -24.65 48.41
N GLN A 10 -21.31 -24.65 47.23
CA GLN A 10 -20.67 -24.85 45.93
C GLN A 10 -20.33 -23.48 45.31
N GLU A 11 -19.03 -23.26 45.04
CA GLU A 11 -18.46 -22.13 44.31
C GLU A 11 -19.26 -21.75 43.04
N PRO A 12 -19.57 -20.45 42.79
CA PRO A 12 -20.30 -20.05 41.60
C PRO A 12 -19.40 -20.14 40.36
N LYS A 13 -19.54 -21.24 39.62
CA LYS A 13 -18.96 -21.39 38.27
C LYS A 13 -19.63 -20.42 37.29
N ARG A 14 -18.79 -19.59 36.65
CA ARG A 14 -18.91 -19.02 35.29
C ARG A 14 -20.25 -18.37 34.92
N SER A 15 -20.19 -17.09 34.56
CA SER A 15 -20.37 -16.71 33.14
C SER A 15 -20.11 -15.21 32.96
N ALA A 16 -18.93 -14.89 32.45
CA ALA A 16 -18.52 -13.56 31.99
C ALA A 16 -19.25 -13.17 30.69
N ALA A 17 -20.58 -13.09 30.73
CA ALA A 17 -21.43 -12.97 29.55
C ALA A 17 -22.09 -11.59 29.36
N SER A 18 -21.58 -10.51 29.98
CA SER A 18 -22.22 -9.19 29.85
C SER A 18 -21.36 -8.04 29.34
N TRP A 19 -20.06 -8.21 29.04
CA TRP A 19 -19.23 -7.08 28.58
C TRP A 19 -19.06 -6.95 27.04
N PHE A 20 -19.40 -7.95 26.23
CA PHE A 20 -19.15 -7.91 24.77
C PHE A 20 -20.34 -7.40 23.93
N ARG A 21 -21.19 -6.51 24.48
CA ARG A 21 -22.14 -5.73 23.67
C ARG A 21 -21.41 -4.57 23.00
N GLY A 22 -20.77 -4.80 21.85
CA GLY A 22 -20.21 -3.68 21.07
C GLY A 22 -19.33 -3.95 19.85
N LEU A 23 -19.02 -5.20 19.47
CA LEU A 23 -18.18 -5.45 18.29
C LEU A 23 -19.01 -5.57 17.01
N ARG A 24 -19.13 -4.43 16.34
CA ARG A 24 -19.64 -4.26 14.96
C ARG A 24 -19.04 -5.29 13.99
N PRO A 25 -19.78 -5.78 12.97
CA PRO A 25 -19.33 -6.80 12.02
C PRO A 25 -18.28 -6.30 10.99
N VAL A 26 -17.52 -5.25 11.33
CA VAL A 26 -16.41 -4.71 10.52
C VAL A 26 -15.16 -5.60 10.64
N SER A 27 -15.06 -6.38 11.71
CA SER A 27 -13.89 -7.23 12.01
C SER A 27 -13.69 -8.33 10.95
N LYS A 28 -14.75 -9.01 10.52
CA LYS A 28 -14.62 -10.13 9.57
C LYS A 28 -14.19 -9.65 8.18
N PHE A 29 -14.73 -8.53 7.69
CA PHE A 29 -14.31 -7.94 6.42
C PHE A 29 -12.87 -7.45 6.46
N ARG A 30 -12.42 -6.84 7.56
CA ARG A 30 -11.01 -6.45 7.71
C ARG A 30 -10.07 -7.64 7.75
N VAL A 31 -10.45 -8.73 8.42
CA VAL A 31 -9.65 -9.96 8.46
C VAL A 31 -9.58 -10.63 7.09
N VAL A 32 -10.70 -10.66 6.35
CA VAL A 32 -10.73 -11.22 4.99
C VAL A 32 -9.91 -10.37 4.02
N LEU A 33 -10.03 -9.04 4.08
CA LEU A 33 -9.23 -8.15 3.23
C LEU A 33 -7.73 -8.24 3.56
N LEU A 34 -7.37 -8.32 4.85
CA LEU A 34 -5.98 -8.56 5.26
C LEU A 34 -5.46 -9.92 4.76
N ALA A 35 -6.27 -10.98 4.88
CA ALA A 35 -5.88 -12.31 4.41
C ALA A 35 -5.69 -12.37 2.89
N VAL A 36 -6.56 -11.70 2.13
CA VAL A 36 -6.44 -11.59 0.67
C VAL A 36 -5.20 -10.76 0.30
N ALA A 37 -4.97 -9.62 0.96
CA ALA A 37 -3.78 -8.80 0.72
C ALA A 37 -2.47 -9.58 0.98
N ILE A 38 -2.42 -10.38 2.06
CA ILE A 38 -1.27 -11.23 2.38
C ILE A 38 -1.06 -12.35 1.33
N LEU A 39 -2.12 -12.82 0.67
CA LEU A 39 -2.02 -13.83 -0.38
C LEU A 39 -1.65 -13.26 -1.74
N VAL A 40 -2.15 -12.06 -2.07
CA VAL A 40 -1.92 -11.41 -3.36
C VAL A 40 -0.60 -10.66 -3.39
N ALA A 41 -0.15 -10.07 -2.28
CA ALA A 41 1.13 -9.36 -2.18
C ALA A 41 2.35 -10.21 -2.60
N PRO A 42 2.57 -11.46 -2.11
CA PRO A 42 3.70 -12.26 -2.53
C PRO A 42 3.59 -12.66 -4.00
N PHE A 43 2.38 -12.83 -4.54
CA PHE A 43 2.16 -13.10 -5.96
C PHE A 43 2.48 -11.88 -6.85
N ALA A 44 2.12 -10.68 -6.39
CA ALA A 44 2.48 -9.42 -7.04
C ALA A 44 4.00 -9.19 -7.02
N ILE A 45 4.66 -9.44 -5.87
CA ILE A 45 6.13 -9.39 -5.76
C ILE A 45 6.77 -10.42 -6.70
N TYR A 46 6.23 -11.64 -6.77
CA TYR A 46 6.72 -12.71 -7.67
C TYR A 46 6.60 -12.36 -9.16
N LEU A 47 5.65 -11.50 -9.54
CA LEU A 47 5.41 -11.07 -10.93
C LEU A 47 6.25 -9.85 -11.35
N GLY A 48 7.15 -9.34 -10.50
CA GLY A 48 8.10 -8.29 -10.88
C GLY A 48 7.60 -6.88 -10.58
N LEU A 49 7.25 -6.63 -9.32
CA LEU A 49 6.93 -5.29 -8.80
C LEU A 49 8.15 -4.50 -8.29
N ASP A 50 9.35 -5.10 -8.28
CA ASP A 50 10.58 -4.47 -7.77
C ASP A 50 11.40 -3.72 -8.84
N GLU A 51 10.78 -3.38 -9.96
CA GLU A 51 11.34 -2.41 -10.87
C GLU A 51 10.37 -1.22 -10.96
N PRO A 52 10.80 0.02 -10.68
CA PRO A 52 10.03 1.21 -11.05
C PRO A 52 9.76 1.29 -12.58
N SER A 53 10.25 0.30 -13.35
CA SER A 53 9.94 0.05 -14.76
C SER A 53 8.47 -0.27 -15.06
N GLN A 54 7.62 -0.52 -14.06
CA GLN A 54 6.21 -0.86 -14.27
C GLN A 54 5.21 0.20 -13.81
N ALA A 55 5.66 1.37 -13.35
CA ALA A 55 4.74 2.45 -13.01
C ALA A 55 4.04 2.94 -14.29
N ASN A 56 2.74 2.68 -14.41
CA ASN A 56 1.94 3.15 -15.54
C ASN A 56 1.38 4.55 -15.28
N VAL A 57 1.07 5.25 -16.35
CA VAL A 57 0.37 6.54 -16.28
C VAL A 57 -0.93 6.38 -15.50
N GLY A 58 -1.13 7.26 -14.52
CA GLY A 58 -2.29 7.28 -13.64
C GLY A 58 -2.12 6.54 -12.32
N GLU A 59 -1.10 5.70 -12.17
CA GLU A 59 -0.77 5.02 -10.91
C GLU A 59 -0.25 6.00 -9.86
N CYS A 60 -0.46 5.65 -8.59
CA CYS A 60 0.10 6.39 -7.48
C CYS A 60 1.38 5.73 -6.96
N MET A 61 2.31 6.54 -6.50
CA MET A 61 3.59 6.09 -6.00
C MET A 61 3.88 6.72 -4.64
N ALA A 62 4.61 5.97 -3.84
CA ALA A 62 5.15 6.39 -2.56
C ALA A 62 6.67 6.31 -2.61
N GLY A 63 7.36 7.32 -2.08
CA GLY A 63 8.83 7.35 -2.08
C GLY A 63 9.37 8.76 -2.26
N GLN A 64 10.65 8.93 -1.98
CA GLN A 64 11.34 10.23 -2.09
C GLN A 64 12.45 10.22 -3.17
N SER A 65 12.80 9.04 -3.70
CA SER A 65 13.84 8.87 -4.71
C SER A 65 13.41 7.82 -5.75
N VAL A 66 14.05 7.82 -6.92
CA VAL A 66 13.75 6.86 -8.00
C VAL A 66 13.94 5.39 -7.57
N ASN A 67 14.84 5.13 -6.63
CA ASN A 67 15.12 3.78 -6.12
C ASN A 67 14.15 3.37 -5.00
N ASP A 68 13.51 4.34 -4.34
CA ASP A 68 12.54 4.11 -3.25
C ASP A 68 11.09 4.24 -3.73
N LEU A 69 10.88 4.68 -4.98
CA LEU A 69 9.57 4.78 -5.59
C LEU A 69 8.98 3.39 -5.78
N ARG A 70 7.85 3.18 -5.13
CA ARG A 70 7.03 1.98 -5.27
C ARG A 70 5.62 2.36 -5.68
N THR A 71 5.03 1.58 -6.57
CA THR A 71 3.60 1.71 -6.90
C THR A 71 2.78 1.34 -5.67
N VAL A 72 1.81 2.19 -5.33
CA VAL A 72 0.84 1.99 -4.25
C VAL A 72 -0.56 2.29 -4.75
N GLU A 73 -1.56 1.83 -4.01
CA GLU A 73 -2.94 2.25 -4.26
C GLU A 73 -3.08 3.76 -4.04
N CYS A 74 -3.80 4.46 -4.92
CA CYS A 74 -4.01 5.90 -4.78
C CYS A 74 -4.80 6.30 -3.53
N THR A 75 -5.50 5.36 -2.89
CA THR A 75 -6.18 5.57 -1.60
C THR A 75 -5.27 5.33 -0.40
N ASP A 76 -4.04 4.88 -0.61
CA ASP A 76 -3.07 4.67 0.46
C ASP A 76 -2.61 6.04 0.98
N PRO A 77 -2.62 6.27 2.31
CA PRO A 77 -2.15 7.54 2.88
C PRO A 77 -0.65 7.79 2.65
N ALA A 78 0.12 6.79 2.23
CA ALA A 78 1.52 6.96 1.84
C ALA A 78 1.69 7.38 0.37
N ALA A 79 0.62 7.45 -0.43
CA ALA A 79 0.66 7.88 -1.82
C ALA A 79 0.91 9.39 -1.91
N THR A 80 2.13 9.77 -2.25
CA THR A 80 2.54 11.18 -2.37
C THR A 80 2.59 11.67 -3.81
N TRP A 81 2.75 10.74 -4.76
CA TRP A 81 2.97 11.05 -6.17
C TRP A 81 1.99 10.30 -7.07
N ARG A 82 1.62 10.92 -8.19
CA ARG A 82 0.86 10.30 -9.27
C ARG A 82 1.66 10.35 -10.55
N VAL A 83 1.76 9.24 -11.26
CA VAL A 83 2.41 9.21 -12.58
C VAL A 83 1.52 9.94 -13.57
N LEU A 84 2.00 11.07 -14.08
CA LEU A 84 1.35 11.81 -15.16
C LEU A 84 1.80 11.27 -16.52
N ASP A 85 3.07 10.89 -16.62
CA ASP A 85 3.62 10.28 -17.82
C ASP A 85 4.86 9.46 -17.53
N ARG A 86 5.13 8.49 -18.41
CA ARG A 86 6.37 7.73 -18.44
C ARG A 86 6.97 7.83 -19.84
N LEU A 87 8.12 8.49 -19.91
CA LEU A 87 8.86 8.67 -21.15
C LEU A 87 9.94 7.60 -21.22
N ASP A 88 9.64 6.52 -21.93
CA ASP A 88 10.60 5.45 -22.21
C ASP A 88 11.64 5.88 -23.26
N ASP A 89 12.74 5.14 -23.32
CA ASP A 89 13.84 5.35 -24.28
C ASP A 89 14.50 6.73 -24.19
N LYS A 90 14.59 7.26 -22.97
CA LYS A 90 15.19 8.56 -22.66
C LYS A 90 16.58 8.43 -22.05
N THR A 91 17.34 9.50 -22.18
CA THR A 91 18.68 9.68 -21.64
C THR A 91 18.68 10.71 -20.52
N GLU A 92 19.74 10.73 -19.72
CA GLU A 92 19.98 11.77 -18.70
C GLU A 92 19.94 13.18 -19.32
N THR A 93 20.48 13.34 -20.53
CA THR A 93 20.41 14.61 -21.26
C THR A 93 18.99 15.02 -21.60
N ASP A 94 18.10 14.08 -21.94
CA ASP A 94 16.69 14.40 -22.16
C ASP A 94 16.01 14.89 -20.87
N TYR A 95 16.39 14.29 -19.74
CA TYR A 95 15.91 14.70 -18.42
C TYR A 95 16.34 16.12 -18.08
N ASP A 96 17.62 16.45 -18.26
CA ASP A 96 18.17 17.79 -18.00
C ASP A 96 17.54 18.87 -18.90
N ASN A 97 17.15 18.49 -20.11
CA ASN A 97 16.43 19.38 -21.04
C ASN A 97 14.95 19.59 -20.68
N GLY A 98 14.47 18.98 -19.58
CA GLY A 98 13.09 19.17 -19.10
C GLY A 98 12.06 18.37 -19.89
N ALA A 99 12.31 17.08 -20.13
CA ALA A 99 11.41 16.21 -20.90
C ALA A 99 9.93 16.22 -20.42
N CYS A 100 9.68 16.49 -19.14
CA CYS A 100 8.32 16.59 -18.57
C CYS A 100 7.60 17.92 -18.86
N GLY A 101 8.18 18.82 -19.64
CA GLY A 101 7.59 20.14 -19.93
C GLY A 101 6.23 20.10 -20.64
N ALA A 102 5.86 18.96 -21.25
CA ALA A 102 4.53 18.75 -21.81
C ALA A 102 3.41 18.61 -20.76
N HIS A 103 3.77 18.38 -19.49
CA HIS A 103 2.86 18.15 -18.38
C HIS A 103 2.97 19.27 -17.36
N PRO A 104 2.15 20.34 -17.46
CA PRO A 104 2.23 21.50 -16.57
C PRO A 104 1.89 21.18 -15.11
N ASP A 105 1.21 20.06 -14.86
CA ASP A 105 0.88 19.58 -13.52
C ASP A 105 1.99 18.75 -12.87
N THR A 106 3.15 18.61 -13.55
CA THR A 106 4.32 17.90 -13.00
C THR A 106 4.89 18.68 -11.81
N ALA A 107 4.89 18.04 -10.65
CA ALA A 107 5.47 18.56 -9.42
C ALA A 107 6.90 18.03 -9.21
N ALA A 108 7.19 16.82 -9.67
CA ALA A 108 8.50 16.18 -9.58
C ALA A 108 8.77 15.32 -10.81
N SER A 109 10.03 15.16 -11.17
CA SER A 109 10.45 14.25 -12.23
C SER A 109 11.61 13.39 -11.73
N PHE A 110 11.63 12.13 -12.13
CA PHE A 110 12.72 11.21 -11.81
C PHE A 110 13.22 10.52 -13.05
N TYR A 111 14.53 10.48 -13.23
CA TYR A 111 15.17 9.70 -14.27
C TYR A 111 15.70 8.39 -13.69
N GLN A 112 15.39 7.30 -14.37
CA GLN A 112 15.99 6.00 -14.11
C GLN A 112 16.86 5.60 -15.29
N ASP A 113 18.14 5.35 -15.01
CA ASP A 113 19.05 4.75 -15.98
C ASP A 113 18.60 3.35 -16.40
N GLY A 114 18.68 3.11 -17.70
CA GLY A 114 18.39 1.80 -18.25
C GLY A 114 19.52 0.81 -17.93
N ARG A 115 19.15 -0.44 -17.61
CA ARG A 115 20.15 -1.48 -17.35
C ARG A 115 20.83 -1.90 -18.65
N ARG A 116 22.16 -1.87 -18.65
CA ARG A 116 23.06 -2.40 -19.71
C ARG A 116 22.78 -1.81 -21.10
N PHE A 117 21.91 -2.46 -21.87
CA PHE A 117 21.62 -2.18 -23.28
C PHE A 117 20.24 -1.56 -23.50
N ARG A 118 19.50 -1.29 -22.42
CA ARG A 118 18.22 -0.62 -22.46
C ARG A 118 18.46 0.85 -22.17
N LYS A 119 17.78 1.73 -22.89
CA LYS A 119 17.73 3.14 -22.53
C LYS A 119 16.95 3.31 -21.23
N GLY A 120 17.18 4.43 -20.54
CA GLY A 120 16.47 4.78 -19.34
C GLY A 120 15.03 5.23 -19.63
N PHE A 121 14.34 5.60 -18.57
CA PHE A 121 13.03 6.24 -18.67
C PHE A 121 12.94 7.39 -17.69
N ILE A 122 12.07 8.34 -18.00
CA ILE A 122 11.76 9.50 -17.15
C ILE A 122 10.32 9.35 -16.67
N LEU A 123 10.12 9.44 -15.37
CA LEU A 123 8.81 9.55 -14.75
C LEU A 123 8.48 11.01 -14.51
N CYS A 124 7.36 11.47 -15.07
CA CYS A 124 6.78 12.77 -14.79
C CYS A 124 5.69 12.57 -13.73
N LEU A 125 5.91 13.10 -12.54
CA LEU A 125 5.03 12.90 -11.39
C LEU A 125 4.31 14.19 -11.02
N GLY A 126 3.00 14.08 -10.83
CA GLY A 126 2.17 15.09 -10.21
C GLY A 126 2.02 14.81 -8.71
N ALA A 127 1.75 15.86 -7.93
CA ALA A 127 1.36 15.67 -6.54
C ALA A 127 -0.04 15.04 -6.46
N VAL A 128 -0.19 13.95 -5.71
CA VAL A 128 -1.52 13.49 -5.27
C VAL A 128 -1.91 14.49 -4.19
N LYS A 129 -2.71 15.49 -4.56
CA LYS A 129 -3.19 16.47 -3.56
C LYS A 129 -3.88 15.69 -2.43
N GLU A 130 -3.46 15.95 -1.19
CA GLU A 130 -4.21 15.51 0.01
C GLU A 130 -5.60 16.16 0.07
#